data_AF-A0AAE9J4Y8-F1
#
_entry.id   AF-A0AAE9J4Y8-F1
#
_cell.length_a   1.000
_cell.length_b   1.000
_cell.length_c   1.000
_cell.angle_alpha   90.00
_cell.angle_beta   90.00
_cell.angle_gamma   90.00
#
_symmetry.space_group_name_H-M   'P 1'
#
loop_
_entity.id
_entity.type
_entity.pdbx_description
1 polymer ?
#
loop_
_entity_poly.entity_id
_entity_poly.type
_entity_poly.pdbx_seq_one_letter_code
_entity_poly.pdbx_strand_id
1 'polypeptide(L)'
;MWSTFGFVFFYTFVISVDSGSVGLCRTECVEQNSRKIVRVHLKDDLVMAGLCSNKTDLSQGSIVTPYVCHRNIGLWTLDELVGYGVDQI
;
A
#
# COMPACT_ATOMS: atom_id res chain seq x y z
N MET A 1 -0.87 -58.40 16.17
CA MET A 1 -1.94 -57.42 15.92
C MET A 1 -1.30 -56.05 15.78
N TRP A 2 -1.24 -55.53 14.56
CA TRP A 2 -0.55 -54.29 14.20
C TRP A 2 -1.57 -53.16 14.32
N SER A 3 -1.41 -52.26 15.29
CA SER A 3 -2.25 -51.07 15.42
C SER A 3 -1.57 -49.93 14.68
N THR A 4 -1.99 -49.69 13.44
CA THR A 4 -1.54 -48.55 12.65
C THR A 4 -2.24 -47.29 13.14
N PHE A 5 -1.52 -46.47 13.90
CA PHE A 5 -1.90 -45.09 14.21
C PHE A 5 -1.86 -44.27 12.92
N GLY A 6 -3.04 -43.95 12.38
CA GLY A 6 -3.18 -43.05 11.23
C GLY A 6 -2.95 -41.60 11.67
N PHE A 7 -1.73 -41.10 11.48
CA PHE A 7 -1.44 -39.67 11.60
C PHE A 7 -2.02 -38.95 10.37
N VAL A 8 -3.15 -38.27 10.55
CA VAL A 8 -3.72 -37.37 9.55
C VAL A 8 -2.83 -36.12 9.48
N PHE A 9 -1.95 -36.06 8.49
CA PHE A 9 -1.18 -34.86 8.15
C PHE A 9 -2.14 -33.79 7.61
N PHE A 10 -2.53 -32.84 8.47
CA PHE A 10 -3.18 -31.61 8.04
C PHE A 10 -2.16 -30.75 7.28
N TYR A 11 -2.12 -30.87 5.96
CA TYR A 11 -1.36 -29.99 5.09
C TYR A 11 -1.99 -28.59 5.14
N THR A 12 -1.36 -27.66 5.86
CA THR A 12 -1.72 -26.24 5.82
C THR A 12 -1.27 -25.68 4.48
N PHE A 13 -2.23 -25.53 3.56
CA PHE A 13 -2.02 -24.82 2.30
C PHE A 13 -1.84 -23.32 2.61
N VAL A 14 -0.61 -22.82 2.53
CA VAL A 14 -0.33 -21.38 2.62
C VAL A 14 -0.71 -20.77 1.28
N ILE A 15 -1.82 -20.02 1.25
CA ILE A 15 -2.26 -19.29 0.05
C ILE A 15 -1.44 -18.01 -0.04
N SER A 16 -0.50 -17.97 -0.99
CA SER A 16 0.24 -16.75 -1.31
C SER A 16 -0.71 -15.73 -1.93
N VAL A 17 -0.92 -14.60 -1.26
CA VAL A 17 -1.66 -13.47 -1.83
C VAL A 17 -0.70 -12.72 -2.76
N ASP A 18 -0.94 -12.85 -4.07
CA ASP A 18 -0.23 -12.07 -5.08
C ASP A 18 -0.58 -10.59 -4.86
N SER A 19 0.43 -9.77 -4.54
CA SER A 19 0.26 -8.32 -4.48
C SER A 19 -0.05 -7.88 -5.91
N GLY A 20 -1.25 -7.32 -6.13
CA GLY A 20 -1.80 -7.04 -7.47
C GLY A 20 -0.96 -6.09 -8.34
N SER A 21 -1.59 -5.33 -9.24
CA SER A 21 -0.92 -4.51 -10.27
C SER A 21 0.16 -3.49 -9.81
N VAL A 22 0.42 -3.39 -8.51
CA VAL A 22 1.40 -2.53 -7.83
C VAL A 22 2.70 -3.25 -7.45
N GLY A 23 2.85 -4.55 -7.72
CA GLY A 23 4.10 -5.30 -7.43
C GLY A 23 4.44 -5.33 -5.94
N LEU A 24 5.70 -5.07 -5.56
CA LEU A 24 6.13 -5.05 -4.15
C LEU A 24 5.62 -3.83 -3.37
N CYS A 25 4.95 -2.86 -4.01
CA CYS A 25 4.44 -1.66 -3.36
C CYS A 25 3.17 -1.95 -2.55
N ARG A 26 3.36 -2.46 -1.33
CA ARG A 26 2.33 -2.74 -0.33
C ARG A 26 1.62 -1.47 0.14
N THR A 27 0.31 -1.39 -0.05
CA THR A 27 -0.48 -0.20 0.30
C THR A 27 -0.58 -0.01 1.81
N GLU A 28 -0.54 -1.10 2.58
CA GLU A 28 -0.56 -1.05 4.05
C GLU A 28 0.63 -0.26 4.63
N CYS A 29 1.77 -0.26 3.94
CA CYS A 29 2.98 0.42 4.38
C CYS A 29 2.88 1.96 4.24
N VAL A 30 2.07 2.44 3.30
CA VAL A 30 1.89 3.88 3.06
C VAL A 30 0.65 4.45 3.73
N GLU A 31 -0.44 3.67 3.80
CA GLU A 31 -1.67 4.04 4.51
C GLU A 31 -1.47 4.08 6.02
N GLN A 32 -0.66 3.17 6.57
CA GLN A 32 -0.32 3.08 7.99
C GLN A 32 -1.54 3.14 8.92
N ASN A 33 -2.71 2.65 8.47
CA ASN A 33 -4.00 2.73 9.15
C ASN A 33 -4.43 4.15 9.59
N SER A 34 -3.82 5.20 9.05
CA SER A 34 -4.04 6.60 9.48
C SER A 34 -4.48 7.51 8.34
N ARG A 35 -4.10 7.18 7.11
CA ARG A 35 -4.43 7.92 5.90
C ARG A 35 -4.96 6.96 4.85
N LYS A 36 -5.81 7.46 3.96
CA LYS A 36 -6.42 6.67 2.89
C LYS A 36 -5.85 7.07 1.55
N ILE A 37 -5.53 6.09 0.70
CA ILE A 37 -5.19 6.34 -0.70
C ILE A 37 -6.46 6.82 -1.44
N VAL A 38 -6.39 8.00 -2.06
CA VAL A 38 -7.49 8.60 -2.84
C VAL A 38 -7.23 8.62 -4.33
N ARG A 39 -5.97 8.49 -4.77
CA ARG A 39 -5.58 8.38 -6.17
C ARG A 39 -4.36 7.48 -6.34
N VAL A 40 -4.32 6.71 -7.42
CA VAL A 40 -3.17 5.87 -7.81
C VAL A 40 -2.87 6.09 -9.28
N HIS A 41 -1.60 6.34 -9.61
CA HIS A 41 -1.09 6.39 -10.97
C HIS A 41 0.06 5.41 -11.14
N LEU A 42 0.00 4.63 -12.21
CA LEU A 42 1.01 3.67 -12.58
C LEU A 42 1.82 4.25 -13.74
N LYS A 43 3.14 4.39 -13.57
CA LYS A 43 4.04 4.88 -14.61
C LYS A 43 5.31 4.05 -14.63
N ASP A 44 5.54 3.31 -15.71
CA ASP A 44 6.68 2.41 -15.84
C ASP A 44 6.80 1.46 -14.62
N ASP A 45 7.96 1.45 -13.95
CA ASP A 45 8.21 0.70 -12.71
C ASP A 45 7.81 1.45 -11.43
N LEU A 46 7.14 2.60 -11.56
CA LEU A 46 6.68 3.42 -10.44
C LEU A 46 5.19 3.25 -10.19
N VAL A 47 4.83 3.34 -8.92
CA VAL A 47 3.48 3.47 -8.36
C VAL A 47 3.44 4.78 -7.63
N MET A 48 2.60 5.70 -8.09
CA MET A 48 2.36 6.98 -7.44
C MET A 48 1.02 6.91 -6.74
N ALA A 49 0.96 7.28 -5.46
CA ALA A 49 -0.25 7.27 -4.67
C ALA A 49 -0.45 8.62 -3.96
N GLY A 50 -1.67 9.14 -3.99
CA GLY A 50 -2.05 10.30 -3.19
C GLY A 50 -2.75 9.86 -1.92
N LEU A 51 -2.23 10.26 -0.75
CA LEU A 51 -2.86 10.01 0.55
C LEU A 51 -3.59 11.24 1.05
N CYS A 52 -4.87 11.06 1.34
CA CYS A 52 -5.69 12.10 1.94
C CYS A 52 -5.44 12.19 3.45
N SER A 53 -5.30 13.41 3.94
CA SER A 53 -5.19 13.76 5.35
C SER A 53 -6.21 14.85 5.68
N ASN A 54 -6.99 14.64 6.73
CA ASN A 54 -7.89 15.67 7.25
C ASN A 54 -7.06 16.64 8.12
N LYS A 55 -6.96 17.90 7.69
CA LYS A 55 -6.34 18.97 8.46
C LYS A 55 -7.47 19.84 9.00
N THR A 56 -7.96 19.49 10.20
CA THR A 56 -9.10 20.17 10.84
C THR A 56 -8.78 21.60 11.33
N ASP A 57 -7.64 22.19 10.96
CA ASP A 57 -7.24 23.56 11.32
C ASP A 57 -7.83 24.56 10.31
N LEU A 58 -9.14 24.82 10.47
CA LEU A 58 -9.94 26.03 10.20
C LEU A 58 -9.69 26.92 8.95
N SER A 59 -8.85 26.52 8.00
CA SER A 59 -8.53 27.29 6.80
C SER A 59 -8.11 26.44 5.58
N GLN A 60 -7.76 25.17 5.79
CA GLN A 60 -7.34 24.26 4.73
C GLN A 60 -8.22 23.01 4.76
N GLY A 61 -8.79 22.64 3.61
CA GLY A 61 -9.62 21.44 3.44
C GLY A 61 -8.83 20.14 3.57
N SER A 62 -9.35 19.05 2.99
CA SER A 62 -8.62 17.78 2.98
C SER A 62 -7.38 17.92 2.09
N ILE A 63 -6.22 17.49 2.57
CA ILE A 63 -4.95 17.60 1.81
C ILE A 63 -4.56 16.26 1.24
N VAL A 64 -4.16 16.23 -0.04
CA VAL A 64 -3.58 15.04 -0.68
C VAL A 64 -2.05 15.15 -0.76
N THR A 65 -1.34 14.27 -0.06
CA THR A 65 0.12 14.18 -0.13
C THR A 65 0.54 13.09 -1.12
N PRO A 66 1.37 13.40 -2.13
CA PRO A 66 1.85 12.40 -3.10
C PRO A 66 3.02 11.57 -2.55
N TYR A 67 2.97 10.28 -2.85
CA TYR A 67 4.01 9.30 -2.56
C TYR A 67 4.33 8.50 -3.81
N VAL A 68 5.57 8.06 -3.94
CA VAL A 68 6.04 7.21 -5.02
C VAL A 68 6.68 5.94 -4.46
N CYS A 69 6.50 4.82 -5.15
CA CYS A 69 7.12 3.55 -4.84
C CYS A 69 7.59 2.86 -6.11
N HIS A 70 8.77 2.24 -6.06
CA HIS A 70 9.28 1.43 -7.16
C HIS A 70 8.81 -0.03 -7.00
N ARG A 71 8.15 -0.60 -8.02
CA ARG A 71 7.50 -1.92 -7.97
C ARG A 71 8.45 -3.07 -7.65
N ASN A 72 9.73 -2.91 -7.99
CA ASN A 72 10.77 -3.90 -7.75
C ASN A 72 11.52 -3.71 -6.42
N ILE A 73 11.26 -2.62 -5.69
CA ILE A 73 11.91 -2.32 -4.39
C ILE A 73 10.89 -2.39 -3.25
N GLY A 74 9.67 -1.88 -3.46
CA GLY A 74 8.60 -1.87 -2.46
C GLY A 74 8.73 -0.79 -1.37
N LEU A 75 9.65 0.18 -1.55
CA LEU A 75 9.81 1.30 -0.62
C LEU A 75 9.00 2.51 -1.08
N TRP A 76 8.16 3.03 -0.19
CA TRP A 76 7.43 4.28 -0.40
C TRP A 76 8.24 5.49 0.05
N THR A 77 8.31 6.51 -0.80
CA THR A 77 8.95 7.79 -0.52
C THR A 77 8.00 8.94 -0.84
N LEU A 78 8.15 10.07 -0.15
CA LEU A 78 7.44 11.30 -0.52
C LEU A 78 7.90 11.76 -1.91
N ASP A 79 6.94 12.17 -2.74
CA ASP A 79 7.26 12.73 -4.04
C ASP A 79 7.59 14.22 -3.91
N GLU A 80 8.87 14.51 -3.63
CA GLU A 80 9.39 15.88 -3.43
C GLU A 80 9.45 16.69 -4.73
N LEU A 81 9.37 16.05 -5.89
CA LEU A 81 9.41 16.70 -7.20
C LEU A 81 8.04 17.30 -7.58
N VAL A 82 6.96 16.86 -6.94
CA VAL A 82 5.67 17.57 -6.94
C VAL A 82 5.72 18.64 -5.84
N GLY A 83 6.63 19.60 -6.04
CA GLY A 83 6.70 20.79 -5.22
C GLY A 83 5.31 21.45 -5.13
N TYR A 84 4.81 21.64 -3.91
CA TYR A 84 3.67 22.50 -3.62
C TYR A 84 2.29 22.06 -4.13
N GLY A 85 2.12 20.81 -4.57
CA GLY A 85 0.82 20.26 -4.95
C GLY A 85 0.03 19.68 -3.78
N VAL A 86 -0.18 20.46 -2.70
CA VAL A 86 -1.22 20.14 -1.72
C VAL A 86 -2.58 20.45 -2.36
N ASP A 87 -3.05 19.53 -3.20
CA ASP A 87 -4.40 19.64 -3.75
C ASP A 87 -5.38 19.53 -2.59
N GLN A 88 -6.19 20.59 -2.41
CA GLN A 88 -7.32 20.57 -1.50
C GLN A 88 -8.46 19.80 -2.18
N ILE A 89 -8.98 18.78 -1.50
CA ILE A 89 -10.27 18.15 -1.83
C ILE A 89 -11.37 18.87 -1.05
#